data_AF-A0A6I3UYB7-F1
#
_entry.id   AF-A0A6I3UYB7-F1
#
_cell.length_a   1.000
_cell.length_b   1.000
_cell.length_c   1.000
_cell.angle_alpha   90.00
_cell.angle_beta   90.00
_cell.angle_gamma   90.00
#
_symmetry.space_group_name_H-M   'P 1'
#
loop_
_entity.id
_entity.type
_entity.pdbx_description
1 polymer ?
#
loop_
_entity_poly.entity_id
_entity_poly.type
_entity_poly.pdbx_seq_one_letter_code
_entity_poly.pdbx_strand_id
1 'polypeptide(L)'
;DLYDDFGTSLNQFKEIETIIDYDLGTNQILNQVCDLIGEYTLNHSIDGVGISTAGVVNANTGEIIYAGYTIPGYIGVNFTAEIEKRFGLYTFVENDVNCAALGELWKGQAKDKKNVVMVTIGTGIGGSIIVNGQIVNGFNYTAGEVGYIPVGNSDWQSKASTTALIHLYQKKSLKTNQTGRTFFTDLSSGDKVAKETFEIFVENLTKGLL
;
A
#
# COMPACT_ATOMS: atom_id res chain seq x y z
N ASP A 1 7.19 -13.93 0.37
CA ASP A 1 7.21 -14.95 1.44
C ASP A 1 6.31 -16.11 1.03
N LEU A 2 6.43 -17.27 1.68
CA LEU A 2 5.51 -18.39 1.52
C LEU A 2 4.55 -18.43 2.72
N TYR A 3 3.30 -18.79 2.45
CA TYR A 3 2.25 -18.89 3.46
C TYR A 3 1.60 -20.27 3.37
N ASP A 4 1.18 -20.81 4.52
CA ASP A 4 0.32 -22.00 4.56
C ASP A 4 -1.15 -21.66 4.26
N ASP A 5 -2.00 -22.69 4.16
CA ASP A 5 -3.45 -22.57 3.93
C ASP A 5 -4.17 -21.74 5.00
N PHE A 6 -3.57 -21.65 6.18
CA PHE A 6 -4.11 -20.84 7.26
C PHE A 6 -3.66 -19.40 7.15
N GLY A 7 -2.77 -19.00 6.24
CA GLY A 7 -2.20 -17.65 6.10
C GLY A 7 -1.08 -17.36 7.09
N THR A 8 -0.38 -18.38 7.57
CA THR A 8 0.77 -18.24 8.46
C THR A 8 2.02 -18.19 7.61
N SER A 9 2.87 -17.19 7.84
CA SER A 9 4.17 -17.08 7.17
C SER A 9 5.05 -18.27 7.53
N LEU A 10 5.70 -18.85 6.51
CA LEU A 10 6.73 -19.87 6.67
C LEU A 10 8.13 -19.27 6.90
N ASN A 11 8.21 -17.95 7.09
CA ASN A 11 9.44 -17.18 7.31
C ASN A 11 10.50 -17.42 6.23
N GLN A 12 10.07 -17.57 4.98
CA GLN A 12 10.95 -17.65 3.81
C GLN A 12 10.92 -16.32 3.04
N PHE A 13 10.73 -15.22 3.75
CA PHE A 13 10.70 -13.89 3.15
C PHE A 13 12.06 -13.55 2.52
N LYS A 14 12.00 -12.92 1.35
CA LYS A 14 13.15 -12.36 0.64
C LYS A 14 12.83 -10.93 0.26
N GLU A 15 13.80 -10.07 0.46
CA GLU A 15 13.78 -8.70 -0.01
C GLU A 15 14.76 -8.59 -1.17
N ILE A 16 14.29 -8.03 -2.28
CA ILE A 16 15.09 -7.80 -3.47
C ILE A 16 14.99 -6.32 -3.79
N GLU A 17 16.13 -5.67 -3.97
CA GLU A 17 16.18 -4.30 -4.45
C GLU A 17 15.61 -4.21 -5.87
N THR A 18 14.61 -3.35 -6.05
CA THR A 18 13.96 -3.17 -7.35
C THR A 18 14.92 -2.53 -8.34
N ILE A 19 15.11 -3.18 -9.49
CA ILE A 19 15.96 -2.63 -10.55
C ILE A 19 15.08 -1.75 -11.46
N ILE A 20 15.38 -0.45 -11.44
CA ILE A 20 14.72 0.58 -12.26
C ILE A 20 15.77 1.31 -13.08
N ASP A 21 15.51 1.44 -14.38
CA ASP A 21 16.26 2.31 -15.27
C ASP A 21 15.43 3.56 -15.54
N TYR A 22 15.76 4.65 -14.86
CA TYR A 22 15.04 5.92 -14.99
C TYR A 22 15.32 6.63 -16.31
N ASP A 23 16.49 6.40 -16.93
CA ASP A 23 16.85 7.02 -18.21
C ASP A 23 16.06 6.38 -19.36
N LEU A 24 15.91 5.05 -19.32
CA LEU A 24 15.11 4.29 -20.30
C LEU A 24 13.62 4.23 -19.93
N GLY A 25 13.25 4.61 -18.72
CA GLY A 25 11.88 4.55 -18.23
C GLY A 25 11.36 3.11 -18.11
N THR A 26 12.21 2.17 -17.69
CA THR A 26 11.87 0.74 -17.57
C THR A 26 12.14 0.21 -16.16
N ASN A 27 11.55 -0.94 -15.83
CA ASN A 27 11.79 -1.65 -14.58
C ASN A 27 11.89 -3.16 -14.84
N GLN A 28 12.46 -3.90 -13.87
CA GLN A 28 12.58 -5.36 -13.93
C GLN A 28 11.63 -6.09 -12.97
N ILE A 29 10.63 -5.42 -12.40
CA ILE A 29 9.79 -5.98 -11.32
C ILE A 29 9.16 -7.30 -11.73
N LEU A 30 8.54 -7.36 -12.92
CA LEU A 30 7.91 -8.59 -13.40
C LEU A 30 8.90 -9.77 -13.47
N ASN A 31 10.08 -9.53 -14.03
CA ASN A 31 11.12 -10.55 -14.14
C ASN A 31 11.63 -10.96 -12.75
N GLN A 32 11.91 -10.00 -11.87
CA GLN A 32 12.36 -10.27 -10.50
C GLN A 32 11.33 -11.08 -9.70
N VAL A 33 10.03 -10.79 -9.87
CA VAL A 33 8.94 -11.57 -9.27
C VAL A 33 8.87 -12.98 -9.85
N CYS A 34 9.00 -13.13 -11.18
CA CYS A 34 9.02 -14.45 -11.81
C CYS A 34 10.23 -15.29 -11.37
N ASP A 35 11.41 -14.67 -11.24
CA ASP A 35 12.62 -15.35 -10.77
C ASP A 35 12.44 -15.84 -9.33
N LEU A 36 11.85 -15.00 -8.46
CA LEU A 36 11.49 -15.39 -7.09
C LEU A 36 10.51 -16.57 -7.04
N ILE A 37 9.46 -16.55 -7.85
CA ILE A 37 8.47 -17.64 -7.94
C ILE A 37 9.15 -18.92 -8.45
N GLY A 38 9.99 -18.80 -9.48
CA GLY A 38 10.78 -19.91 -10.01
C GLY A 38 11.66 -20.54 -8.94
N GLU A 39 12.30 -19.74 -8.10
CA GLU A 39 13.13 -20.25 -7.01
C GLU A 39 12.31 -21.01 -5.95
N TYR A 40 11.14 -20.49 -5.55
CA TYR A 40 10.28 -21.19 -4.58
C TYR A 40 9.73 -22.50 -5.13
N THR A 41 9.32 -22.54 -6.40
CA THR A 41 8.74 -23.75 -7.03
C THR A 41 9.74 -24.90 -7.18
N LEU A 42 11.06 -24.64 -7.12
CA LEU A 42 12.08 -25.70 -7.10
C LEU A 42 12.05 -26.54 -5.83
N ASN A 43 11.65 -25.95 -4.69
CA ASN A 43 11.74 -26.59 -3.37
C ASN A 43 10.36 -26.77 -2.70
N HIS A 44 9.31 -26.21 -3.28
CA HIS A 44 7.98 -26.17 -2.70
C HIS A 44 6.91 -26.48 -3.75
N SER A 45 5.89 -27.24 -3.34
CA SER A 45 4.62 -27.28 -4.06
C SER A 45 3.85 -26.01 -3.73
N ILE A 46 3.49 -25.24 -4.75
CA ILE A 46 2.81 -23.94 -4.60
C ILE A 46 1.44 -24.04 -5.25
N ASP A 47 0.38 -23.71 -4.51
CA ASP A 47 -1.00 -23.78 -5.01
C ASP A 47 -1.41 -22.53 -5.80
N GLY A 48 -0.79 -21.39 -5.52
CA GLY A 48 -1.07 -20.13 -6.19
C GLY A 48 -0.19 -18.97 -5.72
N VAL A 49 -0.37 -17.82 -6.35
CA VAL A 49 0.40 -16.60 -6.08
C VAL A 49 -0.55 -15.44 -5.77
N GLY A 50 -0.33 -14.76 -4.64
CA GLY A 50 -0.97 -13.49 -4.31
C GLY A 50 0.04 -12.35 -4.41
N ILE A 51 -0.31 -11.28 -5.11
CA ILE A 51 0.54 -10.09 -5.29
C ILE A 51 -0.19 -8.86 -4.75
N SER A 52 0.39 -8.28 -3.70
CA SER A 52 0.07 -6.94 -3.21
C SER A 52 1.01 -5.95 -3.89
N THR A 53 0.49 -4.96 -4.59
CA THR A 53 1.33 -4.05 -5.38
C THR A 53 0.93 -2.58 -5.33
N ALA A 54 1.87 -1.72 -5.71
CA ALA A 54 1.63 -0.29 -5.93
C ALA A 54 0.90 -0.06 -7.26
N GLY A 55 0.27 1.10 -7.38
CA GLY A 55 -0.48 1.51 -8.57
C GLY A 55 -1.92 0.98 -8.58
N VAL A 56 -2.61 1.28 -9.67
CA VAL A 56 -4.00 0.89 -9.90
C VAL A 56 -4.01 -0.42 -10.68
N VAL A 57 -4.64 -1.43 -10.10
CA VAL A 57 -4.69 -2.79 -10.63
C VAL A 57 -6.08 -3.06 -11.20
N ASN A 58 -6.16 -3.56 -12.43
CA ASN A 58 -7.35 -4.24 -12.89
C ASN A 58 -7.38 -5.63 -12.23
N ALA A 59 -8.04 -5.72 -11.07
CA ALA A 59 -8.10 -6.95 -10.27
C ALA A 59 -8.74 -8.15 -11.01
N ASN A 60 -9.47 -7.91 -12.11
CA ASN A 60 -10.03 -8.99 -12.94
C ASN A 60 -8.98 -9.63 -13.86
N THR A 61 -7.95 -8.89 -14.27
CA THR A 61 -6.95 -9.36 -15.24
C THR A 61 -5.54 -9.46 -14.68
N GLY A 62 -5.28 -8.86 -13.52
CA GLY A 62 -3.95 -8.74 -12.92
C GLY A 62 -3.02 -7.73 -13.60
N GLU A 63 -3.58 -6.85 -14.43
CA GLU A 63 -2.85 -5.80 -15.14
C GLU A 63 -2.73 -4.53 -14.32
N ILE A 64 -1.54 -3.93 -14.31
CA ILE A 64 -1.33 -2.58 -13.80
C ILE A 64 -1.81 -1.56 -14.83
N ILE A 65 -2.92 -0.90 -14.57
CA ILE A 65 -3.51 0.06 -15.50
C ILE A 65 -3.03 1.50 -15.29
N TYR A 66 -2.50 1.79 -14.09
CA TYR A 66 -1.88 3.07 -13.80
C TYR A 66 -0.81 2.93 -12.73
N ALA A 67 0.27 3.69 -12.86
CA ALA A 67 1.34 3.78 -11.87
C ALA A 67 1.95 5.17 -11.90
N GLY A 68 2.42 5.64 -10.74
CA GLY A 68 3.16 6.90 -10.65
C GLY A 68 4.52 6.84 -11.34
N TYR A 69 5.13 8.00 -11.56
CA TYR A 69 6.45 8.13 -12.19
C TYR A 69 7.59 7.44 -11.41
N THR A 70 7.35 7.06 -10.16
CA THR A 70 8.30 6.34 -9.31
C THR A 70 8.59 4.92 -9.78
N ILE A 71 7.73 4.34 -10.62
CA ILE A 71 7.94 3.00 -11.20
C ILE A 71 7.69 3.09 -12.73
N PRO A 72 8.67 3.58 -13.50
CA PRO A 72 8.49 3.76 -14.92
C PRO A 72 8.40 2.41 -15.65
N GLY A 73 7.60 2.36 -16.72
CA GLY A 73 7.35 1.14 -17.48
C GLY A 73 6.49 0.10 -16.76
N TYR A 74 5.82 0.48 -15.66
CA TYR A 74 4.97 -0.44 -14.88
C TYR A 74 3.55 -0.57 -15.43
N ILE A 75 3.05 0.46 -16.10
CA ILE A 75 1.74 0.45 -16.76
C ILE A 75 1.76 -0.60 -17.89
N GLY A 76 0.72 -1.43 -17.94
CA GLY A 76 0.55 -2.52 -18.90
C GLY A 76 1.23 -3.83 -18.48
N VAL A 77 1.96 -3.86 -17.36
CA VAL A 77 2.47 -5.12 -16.80
C VAL A 77 1.29 -5.97 -16.35
N ASN A 78 1.16 -7.18 -16.89
CA ASN A 78 0.15 -8.15 -16.49
C ASN A 78 0.81 -9.34 -15.78
N PHE A 79 0.75 -9.32 -14.45
CA PHE A 79 1.38 -10.36 -13.63
C PHE A 79 0.64 -11.69 -13.75
N THR A 80 -0.69 -11.67 -13.70
CA THR A 80 -1.50 -12.90 -13.77
C THR A 80 -1.22 -13.65 -15.06
N ALA A 81 -1.32 -12.99 -16.21
CA ALA A 81 -1.08 -13.62 -17.50
C ALA A 81 0.34 -14.19 -17.62
N GLU A 82 1.35 -13.45 -17.16
CA GLU A 82 2.75 -13.89 -17.28
C GLU A 82 3.09 -15.03 -16.31
N ILE A 83 2.62 -14.98 -15.08
CA ILE A 83 2.89 -16.01 -14.07
C ILE A 83 2.12 -17.28 -14.39
N GLU A 84 0.84 -17.19 -14.77
CA GLU A 84 0.05 -18.36 -15.19
C GLU A 84 0.66 -19.03 -16.42
N LYS A 85 1.09 -18.25 -17.41
CA LYS A 85 1.76 -18.77 -18.61
C LYS A 85 3.08 -19.48 -18.29
N ARG A 86 3.89 -18.94 -17.38
CA ARG A 86 5.23 -19.47 -17.07
C ARG A 86 5.21 -20.65 -16.11
N PHE A 87 4.32 -20.62 -15.12
CA PHE A 87 4.34 -21.56 -13.99
C PHE A 87 3.06 -22.39 -13.86
N GLY A 88 1.98 -22.04 -14.56
CA GLY A 88 0.68 -22.72 -14.42
C GLY A 88 0.00 -22.45 -13.07
N LEU A 89 0.42 -21.41 -12.34
CA LEU A 89 -0.07 -21.07 -11.00
C LEU A 89 -1.14 -19.99 -11.06
N TYR A 90 -2.31 -20.25 -10.48
CA TYR A 90 -3.36 -19.24 -10.31
C TYR A 90 -2.81 -18.02 -9.60
N THR A 91 -3.03 -16.84 -10.18
CA THR A 91 -2.40 -15.61 -9.70
C THR A 91 -3.42 -14.50 -9.49
N PHE A 92 -3.48 -13.97 -8.27
CA PHE A 92 -4.31 -12.83 -7.90
C PHE A 92 -3.41 -11.62 -7.62
N VAL A 93 -3.79 -10.47 -8.18
CA VAL A 93 -3.06 -9.21 -8.04
C VAL A 93 -4.02 -8.15 -7.56
N GLU A 94 -3.62 -7.40 -6.55
CA GLU A 94 -4.44 -6.37 -5.94
C GLU A 94 -3.56 -5.23 -5.41
N ASN A 95 -4.14 -4.04 -5.28
CA ASN A 95 -3.50 -2.88 -4.68
C ASN A 95 -3.18 -3.13 -3.19
N ASP A 96 -2.08 -2.53 -2.71
CA ASP A 96 -1.58 -2.67 -1.35
C ASP A 96 -2.60 -2.34 -0.23
N VAL A 97 -3.38 -1.27 -0.37
CA VAL A 97 -4.39 -0.89 0.62
C VAL A 97 -5.55 -1.88 0.64
N ASN A 98 -5.95 -2.39 -0.52
CA ASN A 98 -6.96 -3.43 -0.63
C ASN A 98 -6.46 -4.76 -0.03
N CYS A 99 -5.22 -5.16 -0.29
CA CYS A 99 -4.61 -6.34 0.34
C CYS A 99 -4.57 -6.22 1.86
N ALA A 100 -4.21 -5.05 2.38
CA ALA A 100 -4.20 -4.80 3.82
C ALA A 100 -5.63 -4.92 4.41
N ALA A 101 -6.64 -4.39 3.72
CA ALA A 101 -8.04 -4.51 4.14
C ALA A 101 -8.55 -5.95 4.11
N LEU A 102 -8.16 -6.74 3.10
CA LEU A 102 -8.46 -8.17 3.03
C LEU A 102 -7.78 -8.95 4.16
N GLY A 103 -6.55 -8.60 4.52
CA GLY A 103 -5.86 -9.16 5.68
C GLY A 103 -6.61 -8.90 7.00
N GLU A 104 -7.06 -7.67 7.20
CA GLU A 104 -7.87 -7.28 8.36
C GLU A 104 -9.23 -8.00 8.38
N LEU A 105 -9.86 -8.17 7.22
CA LEU A 105 -11.13 -8.89 7.06
C LEU A 105 -10.99 -10.38 7.38
N TRP A 106 -9.85 -10.98 7.03
CA TRP A 106 -9.60 -12.40 7.23
C TRP A 106 -9.19 -12.72 8.68
N LYS A 107 -8.15 -12.04 9.17
CA LYS A 107 -7.46 -12.38 10.43
C LYS A 107 -7.34 -11.24 11.42
N GLY A 108 -7.59 -10.01 11.00
CA GLY A 108 -7.43 -8.84 11.84
C GLY A 108 -8.71 -8.40 12.53
N GLN A 109 -8.80 -7.10 12.79
CA GLN A 109 -9.86 -6.48 13.58
C GLN A 109 -11.19 -6.36 12.83
N ALA A 110 -11.15 -6.49 11.50
CA ALA A 110 -12.32 -6.47 10.64
C ALA A 110 -12.93 -7.86 10.42
N LYS A 111 -12.42 -8.90 11.10
CA LYS A 111 -13.00 -10.24 11.06
C LYS A 111 -14.51 -10.21 11.39
N ASP A 112 -15.27 -10.99 10.62
CA ASP A 112 -16.73 -11.11 10.69
C ASP A 112 -17.52 -9.82 10.38
N LYS A 113 -16.84 -8.74 9.95
CA LYS A 113 -17.50 -7.53 9.47
C LYS A 113 -17.82 -7.68 7.99
N LYS A 114 -18.98 -7.14 7.58
CA LYS A 114 -19.41 -7.14 6.18
C LYS A 114 -19.17 -5.81 5.49
N ASN A 115 -19.14 -4.72 6.24
CA ASN A 115 -18.97 -3.37 5.71
C ASN A 115 -17.85 -2.71 6.49
N VAL A 116 -16.77 -2.35 5.81
CA VAL A 116 -15.54 -1.85 6.41
C VAL A 116 -15.00 -0.75 5.52
N VAL A 117 -14.54 0.33 6.14
CA VAL A 117 -13.67 1.30 5.49
C VAL A 117 -12.32 1.20 6.18
N MET A 118 -11.29 0.89 5.42
CA MET A 118 -9.91 0.94 5.88
C MET A 118 -9.28 2.23 5.36
N VAL A 119 -8.55 2.92 6.24
CA VAL A 119 -7.74 4.09 5.89
C VAL A 119 -6.32 3.81 6.36
N THR A 120 -5.35 3.88 5.44
CA THR A 120 -3.93 3.77 5.76
C THR A 120 -3.31 5.15 5.82
N ILE A 121 -2.52 5.41 6.86
CA ILE A 121 -1.86 6.71 7.06
C ILE A 121 -0.36 6.46 7.11
N GLY A 122 0.33 6.78 6.01
CA GLY A 122 1.74 6.51 5.83
C GLY A 122 2.39 7.64 5.04
N THR A 123 3.15 7.29 4.00
CA THR A 123 3.72 8.27 3.07
C THR A 123 2.63 9.15 2.45
N GLY A 124 1.48 8.57 2.13
CA GLY A 124 0.24 9.25 1.77
C GLY A 124 -0.93 8.80 2.64
N ILE A 125 -2.15 9.01 2.16
CA ILE A 125 -3.36 8.41 2.72
C ILE A 125 -4.00 7.51 1.66
N GLY A 126 -4.14 6.23 1.98
CA GLY A 126 -4.84 5.27 1.15
C GLY A 126 -6.18 4.88 1.77
N GLY A 127 -7.10 4.38 0.94
CA GLY A 127 -8.38 3.86 1.42
C GLY A 127 -8.81 2.59 0.70
N SER A 128 -9.55 1.76 1.41
CA SER A 128 -10.23 0.60 0.84
C SER A 128 -11.64 0.50 1.42
N ILE A 129 -12.60 0.14 0.58
CA ILE A 129 -14.00 0.04 0.94
C ILE A 129 -14.43 -1.40 0.71
N ILE A 130 -14.95 -2.05 1.75
CA ILE A 130 -15.54 -3.38 1.70
C ILE A 130 -17.04 -3.23 1.94
N VAL A 131 -17.85 -3.82 1.05
CA VAL A 131 -19.30 -3.90 1.19
C VAL A 131 -19.74 -5.34 0.98
N ASN A 132 -20.58 -5.86 1.87
CA ASN A 132 -20.98 -7.27 1.89
C ASN A 132 -19.82 -8.28 1.84
N GLY A 133 -18.68 -7.92 2.45
CA GLY A 133 -17.47 -8.76 2.48
C GLY A 133 -16.66 -8.75 1.18
N GLN A 134 -16.97 -7.87 0.23
CA GLN A 134 -16.26 -7.73 -1.04
C GLN A 134 -15.66 -6.34 -1.18
N ILE A 135 -14.46 -6.25 -1.76
CA ILE A 135 -13.82 -4.98 -2.11
C ILE A 135 -14.67 -4.26 -3.16
N VAL A 136 -14.89 -2.97 -2.95
CA VAL A 136 -15.47 -2.06 -3.93
C VAL A 136 -14.33 -1.47 -4.74
N ASN A 137 -14.08 -2.02 -5.93
CA ASN A 137 -13.04 -1.54 -6.83
C ASN A 137 -13.45 -0.27 -7.61
N GLY A 138 -14.74 -0.03 -7.77
CA GLY A 138 -15.25 1.04 -8.64
C GLY A 138 -15.09 0.73 -10.13
N PHE A 139 -15.57 1.63 -10.99
CA PHE A 139 -15.62 1.41 -12.44
C PHE A 139 -14.23 1.28 -13.09
N ASN A 140 -13.26 2.07 -12.61
CA ASN A 140 -11.88 2.11 -13.12
C ASN A 140 -10.85 1.65 -12.08
N TYR A 141 -11.26 0.83 -11.10
CA TYR A 141 -10.36 0.24 -10.10
C TYR A 141 -9.70 1.26 -9.14
N THR A 142 -10.23 2.48 -9.05
CA THR A 142 -9.72 3.59 -8.23
C THR A 142 -10.68 3.99 -7.11
N ALA A 143 -11.67 3.16 -6.77
CA ALA A 143 -12.47 3.44 -5.58
C ALA A 143 -11.61 3.31 -4.32
N GLY A 144 -11.84 4.21 -3.35
CA GLY A 144 -11.06 4.24 -2.12
C GLY A 144 -9.81 5.13 -2.18
N GLU A 145 -9.57 5.88 -3.26
CA GLU A 145 -8.54 6.92 -3.38
C GLU A 145 -8.82 8.16 -2.51
N VAL A 146 -9.10 7.92 -1.22
CA VAL A 146 -9.57 8.90 -0.26
C VAL A 146 -8.51 9.96 0.06
N GLY A 147 -7.22 9.65 -0.13
CA GLY A 147 -6.15 10.64 0.06
C GLY A 147 -6.32 11.90 -0.78
N TYR A 148 -7.00 11.81 -1.93
CA TYR A 148 -7.23 12.93 -2.85
C TYR A 148 -8.49 13.73 -2.57
N ILE A 149 -9.31 13.36 -1.57
CA ILE A 149 -10.50 14.15 -1.23
C ILE A 149 -10.07 15.54 -0.72
N PRO A 150 -10.82 16.60 -1.04
CA PRO A 150 -10.48 17.95 -0.59
C PRO A 150 -10.70 18.11 0.92
N VAL A 151 -9.67 18.57 1.62
CA VAL A 151 -9.72 18.98 3.02
C VAL A 151 -9.22 20.43 3.13
N GLY A 152 -10.18 21.35 3.24
CA GLY A 152 -9.92 22.78 3.22
C GLY A 152 -9.43 23.25 1.85
N ASN A 153 -8.15 23.64 1.75
CA ASN A 153 -7.54 24.20 0.54
C ASN A 153 -6.53 23.26 -0.14
N SER A 154 -6.54 21.97 0.21
CA SER A 154 -5.64 20.95 -0.36
C SER A 154 -6.34 19.58 -0.29
N ASP A 155 -5.66 18.53 -0.72
CA ASP A 155 -6.13 17.16 -0.53
C ASP A 155 -5.81 16.64 0.88
N TRP A 156 -6.52 15.58 1.28
CA TRP A 156 -6.44 15.02 2.62
C TRP A 156 -5.02 14.52 2.96
N GLN A 157 -4.37 13.82 2.04
CA GLN A 157 -3.02 13.30 2.26
C GLN A 157 -1.97 14.40 2.44
N SER A 158 -2.07 15.51 1.72
CA SER A 158 -1.17 16.66 1.83
C SER A 158 -1.31 17.36 3.19
N LYS A 159 -2.39 17.09 3.93
CA LYS A 159 -2.68 17.66 5.24
C LYS A 159 -2.47 16.69 6.40
N ALA A 160 -2.72 15.40 6.19
CA ALA A 160 -2.87 14.42 7.26
C ALA A 160 -2.17 13.07 6.99
N SER A 161 -1.26 12.98 6.02
CA SER A 161 -0.33 11.86 5.94
C SER A 161 0.79 11.97 6.98
N THR A 162 1.51 10.87 7.22
CA THR A 162 2.73 10.91 8.05
C THR A 162 3.78 11.83 7.44
N THR A 163 3.91 11.84 6.11
CA THR A 163 4.80 12.79 5.41
C THR A 163 4.43 14.24 5.70
N ALA A 164 3.13 14.59 5.62
CA ALA A 164 2.65 15.93 5.92
C ALA A 164 2.92 16.33 7.38
N LEU A 165 2.68 15.41 8.32
CA LEU A 165 2.97 15.60 9.75
C LEU A 165 4.45 15.94 9.99
N ILE A 166 5.35 15.11 9.45
CA ILE A 166 6.78 15.27 9.64
C ILE A 166 7.29 16.54 8.95
N HIS A 167 6.84 16.83 7.73
CA HIS A 167 7.22 18.05 7.03
C HIS A 167 6.80 19.31 7.80
N LEU A 168 5.57 19.33 8.33
CA LEU A 168 5.08 20.44 9.15
C LEU A 168 5.90 20.57 10.44
N TYR A 169 6.21 19.46 11.11
CA TYR A 169 7.01 19.47 12.33
C TYR A 169 8.42 20.01 12.10
N GLN A 170 9.11 19.54 11.06
CA GLN A 170 10.45 20.02 10.71
C GLN A 170 10.43 21.52 10.39
N LYS A 171 9.43 21.98 9.64
CA LYS A 171 9.27 23.40 9.32
C LYS A 171 9.05 24.27 10.56
N LYS A 172 8.24 23.81 11.53
CA LYS A 172 7.94 24.58 12.75
C LYS A 172 9.05 24.52 13.81
N SER A 173 9.69 23.36 13.96
CA SER A 173 10.71 23.13 15.00
C SER A 173 12.13 23.48 14.54
N LEU A 174 12.34 23.64 13.23
CA LEU A 174 13.64 23.75 12.57
C LEU A 174 14.55 22.51 12.76
N LYS A 175 14.01 21.41 13.31
CA LYS A 175 14.74 20.14 13.42
C LYS A 175 14.84 19.48 12.04
N THR A 176 16.02 18.95 11.73
CA THR A 176 16.27 18.17 10.51
C THR A 176 16.15 16.67 10.80
N ASN A 177 16.09 15.85 9.74
CA ASN A 177 16.11 14.38 9.81
C ASN A 177 15.09 13.76 10.79
N GLN A 178 13.87 14.31 10.81
CA GLN A 178 12.81 13.80 11.67
C GLN A 178 12.11 12.60 11.03
N THR A 179 11.61 11.70 11.87
CA THR A 179 10.82 10.52 11.51
C THR A 179 9.57 10.48 12.36
N GLY A 180 8.61 9.61 12.02
CA GLY A 180 7.45 9.33 12.89
C GLY A 180 7.88 8.99 14.32
N ARG A 181 8.93 8.16 14.47
CA ARG A 181 9.43 7.74 15.78
C ARG A 181 10.00 8.92 16.58
N THR A 182 10.87 9.74 15.98
CA THR A 182 11.46 10.89 16.69
C THR A 182 10.41 11.92 17.04
N PHE A 183 9.44 12.18 16.14
CA PHE A 183 8.30 13.04 16.40
C PHE A 183 7.51 12.61 17.64
N PHE A 184 7.12 11.32 17.72
CA PHE A 184 6.35 10.83 18.87
C PHE A 184 7.17 10.78 20.17
N THR A 185 8.49 10.59 20.09
CA THR A 185 9.38 10.76 21.25
C THR A 185 9.33 12.20 21.76
N ASP A 186 9.50 13.18 20.86
CA ASP A 186 9.45 14.61 21.21
C ASP A 186 8.08 14.99 21.80
N LEU A 187 6.99 14.55 21.17
CA LEU A 187 5.62 14.72 21.69
C LEU A 187 5.47 14.16 23.11
N SER A 188 5.96 12.95 23.35
CA SER A 188 5.88 12.29 24.66
C SER A 188 6.73 12.98 25.73
N SER A 189 7.81 13.65 25.34
CA SER A 189 8.65 14.46 26.23
C SER A 189 8.08 15.85 26.54
N GLY A 190 6.94 16.22 25.95
CA GLY A 190 6.29 17.51 26.17
C GLY A 190 6.77 18.63 25.27
N ASP A 191 7.41 18.33 24.13
CA ASP A 191 7.76 19.32 23.11
C ASP A 191 6.49 20.06 22.64
N LYS A 192 6.44 21.37 22.90
CA LYS A 192 5.26 22.21 22.61
C LYS A 192 4.98 22.30 21.11
N VAL A 193 6.02 22.31 20.28
CA VAL A 193 5.88 22.38 18.81
C VAL A 193 5.35 21.05 18.29
N ALA A 194 5.81 19.94 18.83
CA ALA A 194 5.30 18.61 18.49
C ALA A 194 3.81 18.49 18.85
N LYS A 195 3.42 18.96 20.05
CA LYS A 195 2.02 18.98 20.49
C LYS A 195 1.11 19.79 19.56
N GLU A 196 1.47 21.05 19.28
CA GLU A 196 0.69 21.91 18.38
C GLU A 196 0.61 21.32 16.96
N THR A 197 1.71 20.73 16.48
CA THR A 197 1.74 20.06 15.17
C THR A 197 0.82 18.84 15.14
N PHE A 198 0.80 18.05 16.22
CA PHE A 198 -0.08 16.89 16.36
C PHE A 198 -1.55 17.30 16.38
N GLU A 199 -1.91 18.38 17.08
CA GLU A 199 -3.28 18.90 17.12
C GLU A 199 -3.77 19.29 15.71
N ILE A 200 -2.95 19.99 14.92
CA ILE A 200 -3.26 20.33 13.52
C ILE A 200 -3.42 19.08 12.66
N PHE A 201 -2.54 18.10 12.84
CA PHE A 201 -2.61 16.83 12.13
C PHE A 201 -3.92 16.09 12.44
N VAL A 202 -4.29 15.95 13.72
CA VAL A 202 -5.52 15.30 14.16
C VAL A 202 -6.75 16.04 13.64
N GLU A 203 -6.75 17.37 13.64
CA GLU A 203 -7.84 18.17 13.09
C GLU A 203 -8.04 17.90 11.59
N ASN A 204 -6.97 17.88 10.80
CA ASN A 204 -7.08 17.58 9.37
C ASN A 204 -7.42 16.11 9.11
N LEU A 205 -6.90 15.20 9.93
CA LEU A 205 -7.19 13.78 9.82
C LEU A 205 -8.69 13.51 10.05
N THR A 206 -9.24 14.08 11.12
CA THR A 206 -10.66 13.91 11.47
C THR A 206 -11.60 14.55 10.45
N LYS A 207 -11.22 15.67 9.82
CA LYS A 207 -12.01 16.28 8.73
C LYS A 207 -12.17 15.40 7.50
N GLY A 208 -11.19 14.56 7.17
CA GLY A 208 -11.33 13.63 6.03
C GLY A 208 -12.05 12.33 6.39
N LEU A 209 -12.19 12.02 7.68
CA LEU A 209 -12.95 10.84 8.15
C LEU A 209 -14.46 11.10 8.27
N LEU A 210 -14.90 12.35 8.33
CA LEU A 210 -16.28 12.79 8.53
C LEU A 210 -16.88 13.33 7.23
#